data_AF-A0A151SUQ5-F1
#
_entry.id   AF-A0A151SUQ5-F1
#
_cell.length_a   1.000
_cell.length_b   1.000
_cell.length_c   1.000
_cell.angle_alpha   90.00
_cell.angle_beta   90.00
_cell.angle_gamma   90.00
#
_symmetry.space_group_name_H-M   'P 1'
#
loop_
_entity.id
_entity.type
_entity.pdbx_description
1 polymer ?
#
loop_
_entity_poly.entity_id
_entity_poly.type
_entity_poly.pdbx_seq_one_letter_code
_entity_poly.pdbx_strand_id
1 'polypeptide(L)'
;ILNLLDFTSKRKRMSVIVRDEDGSIILFCKGADSIIFDRLSKNGKMYLEATTRHLNEYGEAGLRTLALAYRKLDEQEYFDWNNKFQKAKTAVGPDRDAMLEHVSDIMERELILVGATAVEDKLQKGVPQCIDKLAQAGLKLWVLTGDKMETAINIGSGYCKLFNYITLSFLF
;
A
#
# COMPACT_ATOMS: atom_id res chain seq x y z
N ILE A 1 4.47 -14.36 14.95
CA ILE A 1 4.41 -12.90 14.65
C ILE A 1 4.76 -12.15 15.93
N LEU A 2 5.65 -11.17 15.85
CA LEU A 2 6.10 -10.37 16.99
C LEU A 2 5.30 -9.06 17.10
N ASN A 3 5.24 -8.25 16.04
CA ASN A 3 4.47 -7.01 16.00
C ASN A 3 3.79 -6.83 14.65
N LEU A 4 2.66 -6.12 14.67
CA LEU A 4 1.96 -5.63 13.49
C LEU A 4 1.94 -4.10 13.52
N LEU A 5 2.37 -3.47 12.43
CA LEU A 5 2.30 -2.03 12.19
C LEU A 5 1.19 -1.79 11.17
N ASP A 6 0.04 -1.37 11.66
CA ASP A 6 -1.18 -1.30 10.87
C ASP A 6 -1.11 -0.29 9.72
N PHE A 7 -1.88 -0.59 8.69
CA PHE A 7 -2.11 0.33 7.58
C PHE A 7 -2.90 1.53 8.07
N THR A 8 -2.45 2.72 7.67
CA THR A 8 -3.28 3.94 7.76
C THR A 8 -3.17 4.72 6.45
N SER A 9 -4.22 5.46 6.10
CA SER A 9 -4.25 6.29 4.89
C SER A 9 -3.14 7.36 4.88
N LYS A 10 -2.70 7.81 6.06
CA LYS A 10 -1.57 8.75 6.22
C LYS A 10 -0.24 8.11 5.84
N ARG A 11 -0.04 6.84 6.22
CA ARG A 11 1.22 6.11 6.07
C ARG A 11 1.36 5.41 4.73
N LYS A 12 0.23 4.97 4.16
CA LYS A 12 0.12 4.23 2.89
C LYS A 12 1.02 2.98 2.82
N ARG A 13 1.26 2.35 3.98
CA ARG A 13 2.07 1.13 4.13
C ARG A 13 1.64 0.36 5.38
N MET A 14 1.99 -0.92 5.42
CA MET A 14 1.78 -1.85 6.53
C MET A 14 3.02 -2.72 6.70
N SER A 15 3.38 -3.03 7.94
CA SER A 15 4.52 -3.89 8.23
C SER A 15 4.21 -4.96 9.25
N VAL A 16 4.90 -6.08 9.15
CA VAL A 16 4.86 -7.16 10.14
C VAL A 16 6.29 -7.52 10.55
N ILE A 17 6.51 -7.67 11.85
CA ILE A 17 7.76 -8.19 12.39
C ILE A 17 7.53 -9.63 12.78
N VAL A 18 8.38 -10.53 12.31
CA VAL A 18 8.32 -11.96 12.61
C VAL A 18 9.67 -12.46 13.10
N ARG A 19 9.63 -13.55 13.84
CA ARG A 19 10.80 -14.38 14.15
C ARG A 19 10.62 -15.67 13.36
N ASP A 20 11.61 -16.03 12.56
CA ASP A 20 11.61 -17.29 11.82
C ASP A 20 12.01 -18.48 12.72
N GLU A 21 12.05 -19.68 12.15
CA GLU A 21 12.40 -20.91 12.86
C GLU A 21 13.87 -20.91 13.32
N ASP A 22 14.74 -20.18 12.62
CA ASP A 22 16.16 -20.03 12.94
C ASP A 22 16.41 -18.94 14.03
N GLY A 23 15.35 -18.28 14.50
CA GLY A 23 15.41 -17.22 15.51
C GLY A 23 15.74 -15.83 14.95
N SER A 24 15.94 -15.68 13.65
CA SER A 24 16.19 -14.39 13.00
C SER A 24 14.93 -13.54 13.01
N ILE A 25 15.10 -12.25 13.30
CA ILE A 25 14.00 -11.28 13.32
C ILE A 25 13.96 -10.55 11.98
N ILE A 26 12.81 -10.58 11.32
CA ILE A 26 12.61 -9.99 10.00
C ILE A 26 11.38 -9.08 10.04
N LEU A 27 11.57 -7.83 9.62
CA LEU A 27 10.50 -6.90 9.28
C LEU A 27 10.17 -7.07 7.79
N PHE A 28 8.91 -7.32 7.48
CA PHE A 28 8.36 -7.23 6.13
C PHE A 28 7.47 -5.99 6.04
N CYS A 29 7.63 -5.20 4.99
CA CYS A 29 6.86 -3.99 4.73
C CYS A 29 6.26 -4.04 3.32
N LYS A 30 4.97 -3.71 3.22
CA LYS A 30 4.26 -3.53 1.95
C LYS A 30 3.59 -2.17 1.90
N GLY A 31 3.60 -1.52 0.75
CA GLY A 31 2.97 -0.21 0.61
C GLY A 31 3.00 0.35 -0.80
N ALA A 32 2.63 1.62 -0.91
CA ALA A 32 2.79 2.36 -2.15
C ALA A 32 4.28 2.42 -2.55
N ASP A 33 4.52 2.37 -3.86
CA ASP A 33 5.83 2.44 -4.51
C ASP A 33 6.69 3.59 -3.99
N SER A 34 6.20 4.83 -4.09
CA SER A 34 6.93 6.01 -3.62
C SER A 34 7.29 5.93 -2.13
N ILE A 35 6.36 5.45 -1.31
CA ILE A 35 6.50 5.35 0.14
C ILE A 35 7.56 4.32 0.54
N ILE A 36 7.61 3.18 -0.16
CA ILE A 36 8.61 2.14 0.09
C ILE A 36 9.97 2.59 -0.44
N PHE A 37 10.04 3.21 -1.62
CA PHE A 37 11.29 3.64 -2.25
C PHE A 37 12.05 4.68 -1.43
N ASP A 38 11.33 5.59 -0.76
CA ASP A 38 11.89 6.58 0.16
C ASP A 38 12.53 5.96 1.43
N ARG A 39 12.21 4.69 1.71
CA ARG A 39 12.64 3.97 2.93
C ARG A 39 13.72 2.92 2.66
N LEU A 40 14.10 2.72 1.40
CA LEU A 40 15.14 1.78 1.02
C LEU A 40 16.52 2.29 1.45
N SER A 41 17.33 1.39 2.00
CA SER A 41 18.76 1.62 2.22
C SER A 41 19.49 1.84 0.89
N LYS A 42 20.70 2.41 0.93
CA LYS A 42 21.54 2.57 -0.27
C LYS A 42 21.79 1.25 -0.98
N ASN A 43 22.04 0.18 -0.21
CA ASN A 43 22.31 -1.16 -0.74
C ASN A 43 21.01 -1.94 -1.06
N GLY A 44 19.87 -1.49 -0.56
CA GLY A 44 18.56 -2.10 -0.76
C GLY A 44 17.89 -1.76 -2.08
N LYS A 45 18.57 -1.03 -2.97
CA LYS A 45 18.04 -0.51 -4.25
C LYS A 45 18.46 -1.31 -5.47
N MET A 46 19.05 -2.49 -5.30
CA MET A 46 19.59 -3.32 -6.39
C MET A 46 18.57 -3.55 -7.53
N TYR A 47 17.30 -3.78 -7.21
CA TYR A 47 16.24 -4.04 -8.19
C TYR A 47 15.33 -2.81 -8.45
N LEU A 48 15.70 -1.62 -7.99
CA LEU A 48 14.82 -0.45 -7.97
C LEU A 48 14.37 -0.04 -9.38
N GLU A 49 15.31 0.04 -10.33
CA GLU A 49 15.01 0.47 -11.70
C GLU A 49 14.05 -0.51 -12.40
N ALA A 50 14.38 -1.80 -12.38
CA ALA A 50 13.55 -2.84 -12.97
C ALA A 50 12.15 -2.90 -12.32
N THR A 51 12.07 -2.79 -11.00
CA THR A 51 10.80 -2.83 -10.26
C THR A 51 9.95 -1.59 -10.56
N THR A 52 10.57 -0.41 -10.66
CA THR A 52 9.88 0.83 -11.04
C THR A 52 9.24 0.70 -12.42
N ARG A 53 9.96 0.13 -13.38
CA ARG A 53 9.42 -0.11 -14.72
C ARG A 53 8.20 -1.03 -14.69
N HIS A 54 8.29 -2.18 -14.02
CA HIS A 54 7.16 -3.11 -13.92
C HIS A 54 5.96 -2.51 -13.19
N LEU A 55 6.19 -1.71 -12.13
CA LEU A 55 5.12 -1.00 -11.43
C LEU A 55 4.39 -0.01 -12.34
N ASN A 56 5.11 0.71 -13.19
CA ASN A 56 4.50 1.60 -14.18
C ASN A 56 3.69 0.81 -15.21
N GLU A 57 4.24 -0.27 -15.77
CA GLU A 57 3.53 -1.15 -16.70
C GLU A 57 2.24 -1.73 -16.08
N TYR A 58 2.30 -2.15 -14.82
CA TYR A 58 1.13 -2.66 -14.10
C TYR A 58 0.10 -1.57 -13.80
N GLY A 59 0.52 -0.36 -13.47
CA GLY A 59 -0.36 0.79 -13.29
C GLY A 59 -1.07 1.19 -14.59
N GLU A 60 -0.32 1.21 -15.71
CA GLU A 60 -0.85 1.45 -17.05
C GLU A 60 -1.84 0.36 -17.47
N ALA A 61 -1.62 -0.89 -17.04
CA ALA A 61 -2.56 -1.99 -17.22
C ALA A 61 -3.74 -1.99 -16.23
N GLY A 62 -3.77 -1.06 -15.27
CA GLY A 62 -4.88 -0.89 -14.33
C GLY A 62 -4.89 -1.84 -13.15
N LEU A 63 -3.76 -2.47 -12.89
CA LEU A 63 -3.58 -3.35 -11.76
C LEU A 63 -3.25 -2.54 -10.52
N ARG A 64 -3.81 -2.91 -9.37
CA ARG A 64 -3.41 -2.32 -8.10
C ARG A 64 -2.02 -2.82 -7.73
N THR A 65 -1.08 -1.92 -7.64
CA THR A 65 0.32 -2.24 -7.37
C THR A 65 0.69 -2.02 -5.90
N LEU A 66 1.54 -2.90 -5.35
CA LEU A 66 2.24 -2.67 -4.08
C LEU A 66 3.72 -3.01 -4.21
N ALA A 67 4.58 -2.20 -3.62
CA ALA A 67 5.99 -2.53 -3.44
C ALA A 67 6.19 -3.31 -2.13
N LEU A 68 7.11 -4.28 -2.16
CA LEU A 68 7.45 -5.15 -1.05
C LEU A 68 8.93 -4.98 -0.70
N ALA A 69 9.21 -4.78 0.58
CA ALA A 69 10.56 -4.68 1.09
C ALA A 69 10.68 -5.40 2.44
N TYR A 70 11.91 -5.76 2.81
CA TYR A 70 12.18 -6.38 4.09
C TYR A 70 13.44 -5.79 4.74
N ARG A 71 13.61 -6.05 6.03
CA ARG A 71 14.83 -5.77 6.75
C ARG A 71 15.06 -6.83 7.82
N LYS A 72 16.30 -7.34 7.90
CA LYS A 72 16.72 -8.15 9.04
C LYS A 72 17.07 -7.23 10.20
N LEU A 73 16.56 -7.54 11.38
CA LEU A 73 16.78 -6.78 12.60
C LEU A 73 17.67 -7.59 13.53
N ASP A 74 18.58 -6.91 14.21
CA ASP A 74 19.28 -7.53 15.32
C ASP A 74 18.35 -7.65 16.54
N GLU A 75 18.66 -8.59 17.44
CA GLU A 75 17.79 -8.88 18.58
C GLU A 75 17.73 -7.73 19.58
N GLN A 76 18.82 -6.99 19.77
CA GLN A 76 18.91 -5.84 20.66
C GLN A 76 18.16 -4.64 20.09
N GLU A 77 18.33 -4.33 18.79
CA GLU A 77 17.58 -3.31 18.06
C GLU A 77 16.08 -3.55 18.18
N TYR A 78 15.64 -4.78 17.91
CA TYR A 78 14.22 -5.12 18.03
C TYR A 78 13.73 -4.98 19.47
N PHE A 79 14.49 -5.44 20.47
CA PHE A 79 14.12 -5.35 21.87
C PHE A 79 13.95 -3.89 22.33
N ASP A 80 14.94 -3.05 22.02
CA ASP A 80 14.92 -1.62 22.37
C ASP A 80 13.79 -0.87 21.68
N TRP A 81 13.55 -1.19 20.41
CA TRP A 81 12.41 -0.65 19.68
C TRP A 81 11.09 -1.12 20.26
N ASN A 82 10.92 -2.41 20.57
CA ASN A 82 9.66 -2.95 21.08
C ASN A 82 9.33 -2.33 22.45
N ASN A 83 10.33 -2.07 23.29
CA ASN A 83 10.12 -1.33 24.54
C ASN A 83 9.53 0.08 24.30
N LYS A 84 10.00 0.80 23.29
CA LYS A 84 9.45 2.10 22.90
C LYS A 84 8.05 1.95 22.28
N PHE A 85 7.85 0.92 21.46
CA PHE A 85 6.57 0.64 20.82
C PHE A 85 5.48 0.28 21.83
N GLN A 86 5.77 -0.56 22.82
CA GLN A 86 4.82 -0.89 23.89
C GLN A 86 4.45 0.36 24.69
N LYS A 87 5.42 1.21 25.05
CA LYS A 87 5.16 2.48 25.73
C LYS A 87 4.23 3.39 24.93
N ALA A 88 4.47 3.52 23.63
CA ALA A 88 3.61 4.29 22.72
C ALA A 88 2.20 3.68 22.61
N LYS A 89 2.09 2.34 22.58
CA LYS A 89 0.82 1.62 22.48
C LYS A 89 -0.03 1.75 23.74
N THR A 90 0.60 1.78 24.91
CA THR A 90 -0.07 1.94 26.21
C THR A 90 -0.29 3.40 26.61
N ALA A 91 0.20 4.37 25.81
CA ALA A 91 0.00 5.78 26.08
C ALA A 91 -1.49 6.14 26.00
N VAL A 92 -1.95 6.95 26.94
CA VAL A 92 -3.32 7.45 27.01
C VAL A 92 -3.30 8.93 26.66
N GLY A 93 -4.14 9.33 25.70
CA GLY A 93 -4.27 10.72 25.28
C GLY A 93 -4.16 10.91 23.76
N PRO A 94 -4.29 12.16 23.28
CA PRO A 94 -4.35 12.48 21.86
C PRO A 94 -3.03 12.20 21.13
N ASP A 95 -1.90 12.16 21.84
CA ASP A 95 -0.57 11.99 21.26
C ASP A 95 -0.23 10.53 20.92
N ARG A 96 -1.04 9.57 21.36
CA ARG A 96 -0.78 8.13 21.19
C ARG A 96 -0.51 7.76 19.73
N ASP A 97 -1.36 8.24 18.82
CA ASP A 97 -1.27 7.89 17.40
C ASP A 97 -0.04 8.53 16.74
N ALA A 98 0.36 9.73 17.19
CA ALA A 98 1.58 10.38 16.74
C ALA A 98 2.85 9.66 17.24
N MET A 99 2.85 9.19 18.49
CA MET A 99 3.95 8.39 19.03
C MET A 99 4.10 7.05 18.32
N LEU A 100 2.97 6.36 18.07
CA LEU A 100 2.97 5.11 17.31
C LEU A 100 3.48 5.30 15.90
N GLU A 101 3.06 6.38 15.21
CA GLU A 101 3.57 6.73 13.89
C GLU A 101 5.08 6.91 13.91
N HIS A 102 5.59 7.73 14.83
CA HIS A 102 7.01 8.05 14.92
C HIS A 102 7.85 6.80 15.19
N VAL A 103 7.46 5.98 16.16
CA VAL A 103 8.18 4.74 16.50
C VAL A 103 8.13 3.75 15.33
N SER A 104 7.01 3.68 14.62
CA SER A 104 6.87 2.82 13.44
C SER A 104 7.72 3.31 12.26
N ASP A 105 7.76 4.62 12.00
CA ASP A 105 8.57 5.20 10.92
C ASP A 105 10.07 4.94 11.11
N ILE A 106 10.57 4.99 12.35
CA ILE A 106 11.98 4.68 12.64
C ILE A 106 12.33 3.23 12.26
N MET A 107 11.44 2.28 12.57
CA MET A 107 11.67 0.85 12.33
C MET A 107 11.62 0.49 10.85
N GLU A 108 10.84 1.21 10.06
CA GLU A 108 10.63 0.94 8.64
C GLU A 108 11.62 1.68 7.74
N ARG A 109 12.83 1.95 8.22
CA ARG A 109 13.95 2.52 7.42
C ARG A 109 15.00 1.47 7.10
N GLU A 110 15.89 1.83 6.18
CA GLU A 110 16.98 0.96 5.71
C GLU A 110 16.48 -0.38 5.14
N LEU A 111 15.36 -0.33 4.43
CA LEU A 111 14.73 -1.51 3.86
C LEU A 111 15.50 -2.01 2.62
N ILE A 112 15.33 -3.29 2.30
CA ILE A 112 15.83 -3.95 1.10
C ILE A 112 14.63 -4.29 0.22
N LEU A 113 14.63 -3.80 -1.01
CA LEU A 113 13.55 -4.05 -1.96
C LEU A 113 13.56 -5.53 -2.36
N VAL A 114 12.40 -6.17 -2.24
CA VAL A 114 12.17 -7.54 -2.74
C VAL A 114 11.60 -7.49 -4.15
N GLY A 115 10.62 -6.61 -4.36
CA GLY A 115 9.94 -6.48 -5.65
C GLY A 115 8.58 -5.81 -5.52
N ALA A 116 7.67 -6.19 -6.42
CA ALA A 116 6.33 -5.63 -6.50
C ALA A 116 5.28 -6.72 -6.70
N THR A 117 4.03 -6.39 -6.37
CA THR A 117 2.84 -7.17 -6.68
C THR A 117 1.91 -6.33 -7.51
N ALA A 118 1.11 -7.00 -8.35
CA ALA A 118 0.06 -6.40 -9.14
C ALA A 118 -1.20 -7.25 -9.00
N VAL A 119 -2.27 -6.64 -8.51
CA VAL A 119 -3.53 -7.31 -8.21
C VAL A 119 -4.60 -6.73 -9.12
N GLU A 120 -5.28 -7.61 -9.86
CA GLU A 120 -6.42 -7.23 -10.69
C GLU A 120 -7.67 -7.04 -9.81
N ASP A 121 -8.25 -5.85 -9.83
CA ASP A 121 -9.55 -5.59 -9.22
C ASP A 121 -10.66 -5.94 -10.20
N LYS A 122 -11.20 -7.15 -10.05
CA LYS A 122 -12.34 -7.58 -10.86
C LYS A 122 -13.62 -6.87 -10.40
N LEU A 123 -14.35 -6.32 -11.36
CA LEU A 123 -15.71 -5.86 -11.10
C LEU A 123 -16.60 -7.04 -10.67
N GLN A 124 -17.57 -6.74 -9.80
CA GLN A 124 -18.60 -7.71 -9.45
C GLN A 124 -19.43 -8.07 -10.69
N LYS A 125 -19.88 -9.33 -10.75
CA LYS A 125 -20.76 -9.82 -11.82
C LYS A 125 -22.02 -8.95 -11.88
N GLY A 126 -22.37 -8.46 -13.07
CA GLY A 126 -23.57 -7.65 -13.28
C GLY A 126 -23.36 -6.13 -13.20
N VAL A 127 -22.21 -5.66 -12.70
CA VAL A 127 -21.91 -4.22 -12.60
C VAL A 127 -21.95 -3.53 -13.98
N PRO A 128 -21.34 -4.08 -15.05
CA PRO A 128 -21.42 -3.45 -16.37
C PRO A 128 -22.85 -3.30 -16.88
N GLN A 129 -23.67 -4.35 -16.73
CA GLN A 129 -25.06 -4.36 -17.18
C GLN A 129 -25.94 -3.41 -16.36
N CYS A 130 -25.67 -3.29 -15.05
CA CYS A 130 -26.38 -2.37 -14.19
C CYS A 130 -26.11 -0.91 -14.58
N ILE A 131 -24.83 -0.57 -14.78
CA ILE A 131 -24.42 0.78 -15.17
C ILE A 131 -25.02 1.16 -16.53
N ASP A 132 -24.98 0.27 -17.51
CA ASP A 132 -25.58 0.51 -18.82
C ASP A 132 -27.09 0.78 -18.74
N LYS A 133 -27.83 0.01 -17.93
CA LYS A 133 -29.27 0.25 -17.70
C LYS A 133 -29.56 1.57 -17.01
N LEU A 134 -28.75 1.94 -16.00
CA LEU A 134 -28.90 3.23 -15.30
C LEU A 134 -28.62 4.40 -16.27
N ALA A 135 -27.60 4.27 -17.12
CA ALA A 135 -27.28 5.26 -18.14
C ALA A 135 -28.38 5.39 -19.20
N GLN A 136 -28.94 4.28 -19.69
CA GLN A 136 -30.09 4.27 -20.61
C GLN A 136 -31.34 4.89 -19.99
N ALA A 137 -31.50 4.81 -18.68
CA ALA A 137 -32.55 5.50 -17.93
C ALA A 137 -32.29 7.01 -17.73
N GLY A 138 -31.19 7.55 -18.29
CA GLY A 138 -30.82 8.96 -18.19
C GLY A 138 -30.17 9.37 -16.87
N LEU A 139 -29.77 8.41 -16.03
CA LEU A 139 -29.10 8.69 -14.76
C LEU A 139 -27.60 8.93 -14.98
N LYS A 140 -27.10 10.04 -14.42
CA LYS A 140 -25.67 10.35 -14.43
C LYS A 140 -24.97 9.67 -13.26
N LEU A 141 -23.89 8.96 -13.55
CA LEU A 141 -23.12 8.25 -12.54
C LEU A 141 -21.80 8.99 -12.26
N TRP A 142 -21.47 9.09 -10.98
CA TRP A 142 -20.25 9.72 -10.51
C TRP A 142 -19.47 8.68 -9.71
N VAL A 143 -18.23 8.43 -10.11
CA VAL A 143 -17.33 7.53 -9.40
C VAL A 143 -16.36 8.38 -8.59
N LEU A 144 -16.45 8.24 -7.27
CA LEU A 144 -15.57 8.86 -6.29
C LEU A 144 -14.58 7.80 -5.82
N THR A 145 -13.29 7.98 -6.11
CA THR A 145 -12.24 7.04 -5.73
C THR A 145 -10.99 7.76 -5.23
N GLY A 146 -10.31 7.13 -4.27
CA GLY A 146 -9.00 7.55 -3.77
C GLY A 146 -7.84 6.71 -4.31
N ASP A 147 -8.09 5.90 -5.34
CA ASP A 147 -7.04 5.16 -6.06
C ASP A 147 -6.26 6.11 -6.99
N LYS A 148 -5.12 5.64 -7.53
CA LYS A 148 -4.38 6.35 -8.57
C LYS A 148 -5.28 6.61 -9.78
N MET A 149 -5.01 7.71 -10.49
CA MET A 149 -5.81 8.15 -11.64
C MET A 149 -5.88 7.05 -12.70
N GLU A 150 -4.76 6.38 -12.96
CA GLU A 150 -4.59 5.32 -13.93
C GLU A 150 -5.44 4.09 -13.58
N THR A 151 -5.49 3.70 -12.30
CA THR A 151 -6.33 2.58 -11.82
C THR A 151 -7.81 2.88 -12.05
N ALA A 152 -8.25 4.09 -11.69
CA ALA A 152 -9.63 4.51 -11.87
C ALA A 152 -10.02 4.56 -13.35
N ILE A 153 -9.11 5.03 -14.20
CA ILE A 153 -9.29 5.04 -15.64
C ILE A 153 -9.41 3.62 -16.18
N ASN A 154 -8.55 2.70 -15.76
CA ASN A 154 -8.60 1.34 -16.25
C ASN A 154 -9.82 0.56 -15.76
N ILE A 155 -10.31 0.79 -14.54
CA ILE A 155 -11.61 0.29 -14.10
C ILE A 155 -12.73 0.85 -15.00
N GLY A 156 -12.66 2.14 -15.35
CA GLY A 156 -13.59 2.83 -16.25
C GLY A 156 -13.61 2.28 -17.69
N SER A 157 -12.42 2.15 -18.27
CA SER A 157 -12.19 1.81 -19.68
C SER A 157 -12.26 0.30 -19.94
N GLY A 158 -11.59 -0.49 -19.10
CA GLY A 158 -11.37 -1.92 -19.33
C GLY A 158 -12.62 -2.77 -19.13
N TYR A 159 -13.50 -2.39 -18.22
CA TYR A 159 -14.59 -3.28 -17.80
C TYR A 159 -16.00 -2.88 -18.25
N CYS A 160 -16.21 -1.64 -18.67
CA CYS A 160 -17.59 -1.14 -18.85
C CYS A 160 -17.79 -0.07 -19.94
N LYS A 161 -16.77 0.36 -20.72
CA LYS A 161 -16.91 1.54 -21.62
C LYS A 161 -17.56 2.74 -20.91
N LEU A 162 -17.21 2.95 -19.63
CA LEU A 162 -17.92 3.86 -18.71
C LEU A 162 -17.79 5.32 -19.10
N PHE A 163 -16.71 5.67 -19.80
CA PHE A 163 -16.37 7.05 -20.10
C PHE A 163 -17.41 7.81 -20.92
N ASN A 164 -18.30 7.12 -21.63
CA ASN A 164 -19.41 7.78 -22.31
C ASN A 164 -20.55 8.18 -21.36
N TYR A 165 -20.61 7.62 -20.15
CA TYR A 165 -21.77 7.70 -19.25
C TYR A 165 -21.42 8.10 -17.80
N ILE A 166 -20.14 8.11 -17.44
CA ILE A 166 -19.66 8.37 -16.08
C ILE A 166 -18.70 9.55 -16.07
N THR A 167 -18.95 10.48 -15.15
CA THR A 167 -17.95 11.49 -14.77
C THR A 167 -17.13 10.94 -13.61
N LEU A 168 -15.82 10.79 -13.82
CA LEU A 168 -14.88 10.45 -12.75
C LEU A 168 -14.53 11.73 -11.98
N SER A 169 -14.64 11.68 -10.66
CA SER A 169 -14.20 12.76 -9.77
C SER A 169 -13.22 12.19 -8.76
N PHE A 170 -12.02 12.76 -8.74
CA PHE A 170 -10.95 12.33 -7.87
C PHE A 170 -10.94 13.16 -6.59
N LEU A 171 -10.95 12.47 -5.44
CA LEU A 171 -10.74 13.06 -4.13
C LEU A 171 -9.27 12.79 -3.75
N PHE A 172 -8.39 13.72 -4.11
CA PHE A 172 -7.01 13.74 -3.62
C PHE A 172 -6.88 14.72 -2.46
#